data_AF-A0AAW1KH94-F1
#
_entry.id   AF-A0AAW1KH94-F1
#
_cell.length_a   1.000
_cell.length_b   1.000
_cell.length_c   1.000
_cell.angle_alpha   90.00
_cell.angle_beta   90.00
_cell.angle_gamma   90.00
#
_symmetry.space_group_name_H-M   'P 1'
#
loop_
_entity.id
_entity.type
_entity.pdbx_description
1 polymer ?
#
loop_
_entity_poly.entity_id
_entity_poly.type
_entity_poly.pdbx_seq_one_letter_code
_entity_poly.pdbx_strand_id
1 'polypeptide(L)'
;MFSMKTCFFLLYLYLELSGRVSPAPTYEEQGQFNQTNRIIGGQPVLHRSQFPFQVSLRYNAWPMCGASIIDNRHLLTAAHCVTNDNGRLRDKTRYHAVVGDLRTNINSPTTVIRRILNIFVHENYNPSTIVSDVAVLRVESLIFNANINSIPLAANLPPPNTNCTISGWGLTDFEGDPSPILLFAHVLLLSHQTCLQSYASYLLGGMICAGFPGRDSCSGDSGGPLVCNGIQVGIVSWGVRCGDPEFPGVYASVPTYVDWIRTQQRRSSASYAVIYAYISPFNTGLLCKQAAFQIVETKTCINN
;
A
#
# COMPACT_ATOMS: atom_id res chain seq x y z
N MET A 1 13.73 53.62 -81.89
CA MET A 1 14.28 52.28 -82.23
C MET A 1 13.18 51.26 -82.02
N PHE A 2 12.71 50.68 -83.13
CA PHE A 2 11.81 49.52 -83.15
C PHE A 2 12.49 48.31 -82.48
N SER A 3 11.72 47.45 -81.81
CA SER A 3 11.54 46.08 -82.33
C SER A 3 10.54 45.29 -81.50
N MET A 4 9.54 44.79 -82.20
CA MET A 4 8.61 43.75 -81.79
C MET A 4 9.03 42.49 -82.57
N LYS A 5 8.85 41.32 -81.93
CA LYS A 5 8.84 39.95 -82.49
C LYS A 5 10.16 39.20 -82.55
N THR A 6 10.19 38.06 -81.86
CA THR A 6 10.33 36.69 -82.42
C THR A 6 10.39 35.72 -81.22
N CYS A 7 9.96 34.47 -81.22
CA CYS A 7 8.98 33.68 -81.98
C CYS A 7 9.01 32.27 -81.35
N PHE A 8 7.96 31.46 -81.60
CA PHE A 8 7.88 30.01 -81.38
C PHE A 8 7.82 29.49 -79.93
N PHE A 9 6.67 29.08 -79.39
CA PHE A 9 5.87 27.88 -79.77
C PHE A 9 6.70 26.58 -79.84
N LEU A 10 6.94 25.97 -78.68
CA LEU A 10 6.97 24.52 -78.45
C LEU A 10 6.20 24.31 -77.13
N LEU A 11 4.88 24.14 -77.19
CA LEU A 11 4.19 22.85 -77.24
C LEU A 11 4.54 21.94 -76.04
N TYR A 12 3.73 22.09 -74.99
CA TYR A 12 3.06 21.03 -74.22
C TYR A 12 3.75 19.67 -74.16
N LEU A 13 4.26 19.31 -72.98
CA LEU A 13 3.82 18.16 -72.17
C LEU A 13 4.82 17.97 -71.03
N TYR A 14 4.50 18.42 -69.83
CA TYR A 14 4.56 17.60 -68.61
C TYR A 14 3.83 18.36 -67.50
N LEU A 15 2.85 17.66 -66.93
CA LEU A 15 1.94 18.13 -65.91
C LEU A 15 2.64 18.53 -64.62
N GLU A 16 1.99 19.46 -63.94
CA GLU A 16 2.27 19.99 -62.61
C GLU A 16 2.69 18.91 -61.58
N LEU A 17 3.88 19.06 -61.01
CA LEU A 17 4.26 18.49 -59.72
C LEU A 17 4.67 19.64 -58.80
N SER A 18 3.65 20.37 -58.34
CA SER A 18 3.76 21.26 -57.18
C SER A 18 2.58 20.93 -56.29
N GLY A 19 2.82 20.02 -55.33
CA GLY A 19 1.81 19.53 -54.40
C GLY A 19 1.08 20.69 -53.73
N ARG A 20 -0.24 20.74 -53.91
CA ARG A 20 -1.13 21.57 -53.10
C ARG A 20 -1.12 21.01 -51.68
N VAL A 21 -0.56 21.78 -50.75
CA VAL A 21 -0.78 21.59 -49.32
C VAL A 21 -2.26 21.92 -49.06
N SER A 22 -3.08 20.89 -48.89
CA SER A 22 -4.45 21.02 -48.43
C SER A 22 -4.48 21.47 -46.96
N PRO A 23 -5.38 22.38 -46.56
CA PRO A 23 -5.56 22.74 -45.16
C PRO A 23 -6.13 21.54 -44.39
N ALA A 24 -5.63 21.36 -43.16
CA ALA A 24 -5.99 20.26 -42.27
C ALA A 24 -7.51 20.26 -41.94
N PRO A 25 -8.14 19.08 -41.85
CA PRO A 25 -9.56 18.98 -41.52
C PRO A 25 -9.80 19.26 -40.03
N THR A 26 -10.87 20.01 -39.77
CA THR A 26 -11.50 20.18 -38.46
C THR A 26 -12.22 18.90 -38.04
N TYR A 27 -12.01 18.43 -36.81
CA TYR A 27 -12.75 17.32 -36.23
C TYR A 27 -13.46 17.77 -34.95
N GLU A 28 -14.78 17.75 -35.00
CA GLU A 28 -15.69 17.72 -33.86
C GLU A 28 -16.40 16.35 -33.84
N GLU A 29 -16.76 15.92 -32.63
CA GLU A 29 -17.52 14.72 -32.22
C GLU A 29 -16.82 13.35 -32.03
N GLN A 30 -16.66 13.06 -30.74
CA GLN A 30 -17.06 11.86 -29.99
C GLN A 30 -16.61 10.46 -30.45
N GLY A 31 -15.90 9.81 -29.52
CA GLY A 31 -16.13 8.41 -29.22
C GLY A 31 -15.12 7.41 -29.78
N GLN A 32 -13.90 7.40 -29.23
CA GLN A 32 -13.15 6.15 -29.02
C GLN A 32 -11.98 6.37 -28.04
N PHE A 33 -12.28 6.42 -26.74
CA PHE A 33 -11.23 6.40 -25.72
C PHE A 33 -10.68 4.98 -25.58
N ASN A 34 -9.51 4.80 -26.16
CA ASN A 34 -8.67 3.63 -26.02
C ASN A 34 -7.42 4.07 -25.23
N GLN A 35 -6.78 3.15 -24.50
CA GLN A 35 -5.40 3.20 -23.93
C GLN A 35 -5.26 3.70 -22.45
N THR A 36 -4.48 3.16 -21.48
CA THR A 36 -3.66 1.94 -21.21
C THR A 36 -3.06 2.01 -19.77
N ASN A 37 -2.54 0.90 -19.21
CA ASN A 37 -2.88 0.44 -17.85
C ASN A 37 -1.71 -0.27 -17.04
N ARG A 38 -0.99 0.36 -16.04
CA ARG A 38 -0.10 -0.23 -14.92
C ARG A 38 -0.13 0.47 -13.51
N ILE A 39 0.57 -0.06 -12.45
CA ILE A 39 1.19 0.84 -11.41
C ILE A 39 1.81 1.91 -12.28
N ILE A 40 1.36 3.15 -12.12
CA ILE A 40 1.58 4.10 -13.19
C ILE A 40 3.09 4.40 -13.17
N GLY A 41 3.77 4.16 -14.29
CA GLY A 41 5.23 4.21 -14.36
C GLY A 41 6.00 3.18 -13.51
N GLY A 42 5.36 2.09 -13.07
CA GLY A 42 5.96 1.03 -12.26
C GLY A 42 6.83 0.05 -13.06
N GLN A 43 7.83 -0.51 -12.38
CA GLN A 43 8.80 -1.46 -12.93
C GLN A 43 8.68 -2.82 -12.23
N PRO A 44 8.97 -3.93 -12.93
CA PRO A 44 8.95 -5.25 -12.32
C PRO A 44 10.05 -5.38 -11.26
N VAL A 45 9.70 -5.98 -10.13
CA VAL A 45 10.68 -6.41 -9.13
C VAL A 45 11.42 -7.64 -9.67
N LEU A 46 12.75 -7.58 -9.70
CA LEU A 46 13.60 -8.64 -10.26
C LEU A 46 13.90 -9.74 -9.24
N HIS A 47 14.06 -9.36 -7.97
CA HIS A 47 14.35 -10.28 -6.88
C HIS A 47 13.41 -10.04 -5.70
N ARG A 48 12.82 -11.13 -5.17
CA ARG A 48 11.89 -11.05 -4.04
C ARG A 48 12.50 -10.38 -2.80
N SER A 49 13.81 -10.50 -2.63
CA SER A 49 14.59 -9.88 -1.56
C SER A 49 14.69 -8.36 -1.61
N GLN A 50 14.25 -7.71 -2.70
CA GLN A 50 14.15 -6.25 -2.76
C GLN A 50 13.02 -5.72 -1.87
N PHE A 51 11.95 -6.50 -1.69
CA PHE A 51 10.75 -6.10 -0.94
C PHE A 51 10.31 -7.20 0.04
N PRO A 52 11.20 -7.74 0.90
CA PRO A 52 10.98 -8.96 1.70
C PRO A 52 9.73 -8.88 2.60
N PHE A 53 9.32 -7.66 2.94
CA PHE A 53 8.16 -7.32 3.76
C PHE A 53 6.82 -7.36 3.02
N GLN A 54 6.79 -7.37 1.69
CA GLN A 54 5.54 -7.28 0.93
C GLN A 54 4.64 -8.51 1.12
N VAL A 55 3.35 -8.29 1.40
CA VAL A 55 2.36 -9.35 1.57
C VAL A 55 1.21 -9.16 0.59
N SER A 56 0.78 -10.26 -0.03
CA SER A 56 -0.52 -10.34 -0.71
C SER A 56 -1.56 -10.83 0.30
N LEU A 57 -2.45 -9.92 0.72
CA LEU A 57 -3.55 -10.25 1.61
C LEU A 57 -4.74 -10.72 0.77
N ARG A 58 -5.06 -12.01 0.92
CA ARG A 58 -6.11 -12.68 0.13
C ARG A 58 -7.36 -12.91 0.96
N TYR A 59 -8.53 -12.70 0.36
CA TYR A 59 -9.84 -13.01 0.93
C TYR A 59 -10.54 -14.03 0.01
N ASN A 60 -10.87 -15.22 0.52
CA ASN A 60 -11.35 -16.36 -0.28
C ASN A 60 -10.40 -16.76 -1.42
N ALA A 61 -9.11 -16.82 -1.13
CA ALA A 61 -8.05 -17.09 -2.11
C ALA A 61 -7.84 -16.03 -3.21
N TRP A 62 -8.67 -14.99 -3.27
CA TRP A 62 -8.50 -13.86 -4.18
C TRP A 62 -7.62 -12.77 -3.56
N PRO A 63 -6.59 -12.27 -4.26
CA PRO A 63 -5.87 -11.07 -3.84
C PRO A 63 -6.85 -9.90 -3.67
N MET A 64 -6.91 -9.34 -2.47
CA MET A 64 -7.83 -8.24 -2.13
C MET A 64 -7.07 -6.96 -1.83
N CYS A 65 -6.01 -7.07 -1.04
CA CYS A 65 -5.20 -5.95 -0.59
C CYS A 65 -3.72 -6.33 -0.49
N GLY A 66 -2.87 -5.33 -0.34
CA GLY A 66 -1.52 -5.44 0.20
C GLY A 66 -1.49 -5.44 1.73
N ALA A 67 -0.35 -5.86 2.26
CA ALA A 67 0.06 -5.61 3.64
C ALA A 67 1.59 -5.62 3.72
N SER A 68 2.15 -5.23 4.87
CA SER A 68 3.58 -5.34 5.17
C SER A 68 3.84 -6.18 6.41
N ILE A 69 4.94 -6.94 6.40
CA ILE A 69 5.43 -7.66 7.58
C ILE A 69 6.09 -6.66 8.52
N ILE A 70 5.60 -6.54 9.75
CA ILE A 70 6.15 -5.60 10.75
C ILE A 70 6.87 -6.31 11.90
N ASP A 71 6.64 -7.62 12.06
CA ASP A 71 7.46 -8.56 12.83
C ASP A 71 7.12 -10.00 12.41
N ASN A 72 7.63 -11.02 13.11
CA ASN A 72 7.42 -12.42 12.73
C ASN A 72 6.00 -12.96 12.99
N ARG A 73 5.10 -12.18 13.57
CA ARG A 73 3.73 -12.55 13.94
C ARG A 73 2.68 -11.49 13.60
N HIS A 74 3.08 -10.35 13.05
CA HIS A 74 2.19 -9.24 12.74
C HIS A 74 2.40 -8.66 11.35
N LEU A 75 1.27 -8.30 10.75
CA LEU A 75 1.19 -7.59 9.48
C LEU A 75 0.50 -6.24 9.71
N LEU A 76 0.88 -5.24 8.92
CA LEU A 76 0.24 -3.92 8.88
C LEU A 76 -0.48 -3.76 7.55
N THR A 77 -1.73 -3.29 7.60
CA THR A 77 -2.58 -3.05 6.43
C THR A 77 -3.56 -1.92 6.72
N ALA A 78 -4.41 -1.60 5.76
CA ALA A 78 -5.48 -0.62 5.92
C ALA A 78 -6.70 -1.25 6.62
N ALA A 79 -7.48 -0.45 7.35
CA ALA A 79 -8.69 -0.92 8.00
C ALA A 79 -9.77 -1.32 6.98
N HIS A 80 -9.92 -0.54 5.90
CA HIS A 80 -10.89 -0.83 4.84
C HIS A 80 -10.65 -2.18 4.14
N CYS A 81 -9.42 -2.71 4.19
CA CYS A 81 -9.09 -4.04 3.66
C CYS A 81 -9.71 -5.19 4.46
N VAL A 82 -10.06 -4.94 5.73
CA VAL A 82 -10.56 -5.96 6.67
C VAL A 82 -11.97 -5.67 7.19
N THR A 83 -12.58 -4.57 6.77
CA THR A 83 -13.97 -4.21 7.08
C THR A 83 -14.84 -4.21 5.84
N ASN A 84 -16.16 -4.30 6.02
CA ASN A 84 -17.12 -3.93 4.99
C ASN A 84 -17.40 -2.42 5.01
N ASP A 85 -18.28 -1.97 4.11
CA ASP A 85 -18.60 -0.55 3.92
C ASP A 85 -19.25 0.11 5.16
N ASN A 86 -19.77 -0.71 6.08
CA ASN A 86 -20.32 -0.27 7.36
C ASN A 86 -19.29 -0.31 8.50
N GLY A 87 -18.00 -0.51 8.19
CA GLY A 87 -16.93 -0.61 9.18
C GLY A 87 -16.93 -1.90 10.02
N ARG A 88 -17.76 -2.90 9.67
CA ARG A 88 -17.79 -4.18 10.39
C ARG A 88 -16.71 -5.12 9.87
N LEU A 89 -16.04 -5.80 10.79
CA LEU A 89 -15.01 -6.79 10.46
C LEU A 89 -15.56 -7.89 9.53
N ARG A 90 -14.80 -8.19 8.48
CA ARG A 90 -14.98 -9.38 7.65
C ARG A 90 -14.49 -10.61 8.41
N ASP A 91 -14.99 -11.78 8.01
CA ASP A 91 -14.60 -13.05 8.66
C ASP A 91 -13.10 -13.33 8.45
N LYS A 92 -12.35 -13.31 9.55
CA LYS A 92 -10.90 -13.54 9.57
C LYS A 92 -10.50 -14.90 9.00
N THR A 93 -11.35 -15.93 9.11
CA THR A 93 -11.03 -17.29 8.66
C THR A 93 -10.91 -17.40 7.13
N ARG A 94 -11.47 -16.41 6.42
CA ARG A 94 -11.41 -16.32 4.96
C ARG A 94 -10.14 -15.61 4.48
N TYR A 95 -9.37 -14.99 5.40
CA TYR A 95 -8.14 -14.29 5.07
C TYR A 95 -6.90 -15.19 5.13
N HIS A 96 -6.01 -14.99 4.15
CA HIS A 96 -4.69 -15.60 4.09
C HIS A 96 -3.64 -14.56 3.72
N ALA A 97 -2.51 -14.58 4.41
CA ALA A 97 -1.32 -13.84 4.03
C ALA A 97 -0.44 -14.71 3.13
N VAL A 98 -0.12 -14.23 1.93
CA VAL A 98 0.78 -14.89 1.00
C VAL A 98 2.05 -14.07 0.83
N VAL A 99 3.19 -14.68 1.09
CA VAL A 99 4.52 -14.04 1.12
C VAL A 99 5.57 -14.90 0.43
N GLY A 100 6.78 -14.35 0.24
CA GLY A 100 7.95 -15.10 -0.24
C GLY A 100 8.01 -15.35 -1.74
N ASP A 101 6.99 -14.96 -2.51
CA ASP A 101 6.97 -15.05 -3.97
C ASP A 101 6.81 -13.69 -4.65
N LEU A 102 7.33 -13.56 -5.87
CA LEU A 102 7.09 -12.43 -6.77
C LEU A 102 5.77 -12.58 -7.51
N ARG A 103 5.29 -13.81 -7.72
CA ARG A 103 4.10 -14.06 -8.54
C ARG A 103 2.92 -14.48 -7.69
N THR A 104 1.75 -13.91 -8.00
CA THR A 104 0.50 -14.23 -7.28
C THR A 104 -0.22 -15.43 -7.89
N ASN A 105 0.07 -15.76 -9.15
CA ASN A 105 -0.63 -16.78 -9.94
C ASN A 105 0.13 -18.10 -10.10
N ILE A 106 1.31 -18.23 -9.49
CA ILE A 106 2.12 -19.46 -9.52
C ILE A 106 2.48 -19.82 -8.09
N ASN A 107 2.28 -21.08 -7.71
CA ASN A 107 2.84 -21.61 -6.48
C ASN A 107 4.29 -22.00 -6.76
N SER A 108 5.25 -21.24 -6.22
CA SER A 108 6.65 -21.65 -6.24
C SER A 108 7.08 -22.23 -4.88
N PRO A 109 8.24 -22.91 -4.81
CA PRO A 109 8.79 -23.40 -3.54
C PRO A 109 9.01 -22.30 -2.49
N THR A 110 9.07 -21.03 -2.89
CA THR A 110 9.25 -19.90 -1.95
C THR A 110 7.93 -19.29 -1.49
N THR A 111 6.79 -19.71 -2.06
CA THR A 111 5.46 -19.26 -1.63
C THR A 111 5.17 -19.78 -0.22
N VAL A 112 4.89 -18.86 0.70
CA VAL A 112 4.48 -19.19 2.07
C VAL A 112 3.10 -18.60 2.32
N ILE A 113 2.15 -19.46 2.70
CA ILE A 113 0.79 -19.08 3.08
C ILE A 113 0.66 -19.17 4.60
N ARG A 114 0.04 -18.16 5.21
CA ARG A 114 -0.23 -18.11 6.65
C ARG A 114 -1.64 -17.66 6.95
N ARG A 115 -2.26 -18.29 7.94
CA ARG A 115 -3.60 -17.93 8.41
C ARG A 115 -3.57 -16.67 9.27
N ILE A 116 -4.62 -15.87 9.16
CA ILE A 116 -4.85 -14.73 10.06
C ILE A 116 -5.51 -15.23 11.35
N LEU A 117 -4.80 -15.05 12.47
CA LEU A 117 -5.23 -15.47 13.81
C LEU A 117 -6.12 -14.42 14.46
N ASN A 118 -5.84 -13.14 14.25
CA ASN A 118 -6.65 -12.04 14.76
C ASN A 118 -6.53 -10.77 13.90
N ILE A 119 -7.54 -9.91 13.99
CA ILE A 119 -7.58 -8.62 13.29
C ILE A 119 -7.84 -7.53 14.33
N PHE A 120 -7.00 -6.51 14.35
CA PHE A 120 -7.15 -5.31 15.18
C PHE A 120 -7.33 -4.12 14.26
N VAL A 121 -8.51 -3.49 14.28
CA VAL A 121 -8.80 -2.25 13.55
C VAL A 121 -8.69 -1.09 14.54
N HIS A 122 -8.15 0.04 14.10
CA HIS A 122 -8.05 1.23 14.93
C HIS A 122 -9.43 1.66 15.42
N GLU A 123 -9.55 1.97 16.72
CA GLU A 123 -10.84 2.24 17.37
C GLU A 123 -11.55 3.47 16.79
N ASN A 124 -10.78 4.40 16.21
CA ASN A 124 -11.28 5.61 15.53
C ASN A 124 -11.46 5.44 14.01
N TYR A 125 -11.35 4.22 13.47
CA TYR A 125 -11.59 4.01 12.04
C TYR A 125 -13.02 4.39 11.68
N ASN A 126 -13.17 5.24 10.68
CA ASN A 126 -14.47 5.69 10.19
C ASN A 126 -14.59 5.37 8.69
N PRO A 127 -15.50 4.48 8.27
CA PRO A 127 -15.59 4.04 6.87
C PRO A 127 -16.11 5.11 5.91
N SER A 128 -16.77 6.16 6.41
CA SER A 128 -17.27 7.27 5.57
C SER A 128 -16.22 8.33 5.28
N THR A 129 -15.27 8.52 6.21
CA THR A 129 -14.22 9.54 6.09
C THR A 129 -12.82 8.96 5.87
N ILE A 130 -12.67 7.63 6.01
CA ILE A 130 -11.42 6.89 5.91
C ILE A 130 -10.34 7.39 6.91
N VAL A 131 -10.75 8.08 7.98
CA VAL A 131 -9.87 8.45 9.09
C VAL A 131 -9.43 7.20 9.84
N SER A 132 -8.19 7.18 10.33
CA SER A 132 -7.61 6.04 11.05
C SER A 132 -7.69 4.72 10.28
N ASP A 133 -7.46 4.77 8.97
CA ASP A 133 -7.47 3.62 8.08
C ASP A 133 -6.23 2.73 8.26
N VAL A 134 -6.15 2.10 9.44
CA VAL A 134 -5.03 1.25 9.85
C VAL A 134 -5.54 0.02 10.60
N ALA A 135 -4.97 -1.12 10.27
CA ALA A 135 -5.22 -2.38 10.94
C ALA A 135 -3.92 -3.19 11.14
N VAL A 136 -3.83 -3.86 12.29
CA VAL A 136 -2.77 -4.84 12.58
C VAL A 136 -3.39 -6.24 12.53
N LEU A 137 -2.77 -7.13 11.77
CA LEU A 137 -3.21 -8.53 11.69
C LEU A 137 -2.21 -9.40 12.44
N ARG A 138 -2.70 -10.23 13.37
CA ARG A 138 -1.90 -11.30 13.95
C ARG A 138 -1.95 -12.49 13.00
N VAL A 139 -0.80 -13.00 12.61
CA VAL A 139 -0.64 -14.10 11.65
C VAL A 139 0.09 -15.28 12.30
N GLU A 140 -0.07 -16.48 11.75
CA GLU A 140 0.82 -17.61 12.06
C GLU A 140 2.28 -17.21 11.86
N SER A 141 3.18 -17.75 12.69
CA SER A 141 4.58 -17.31 12.73
C SER A 141 5.25 -17.43 11.35
N LEU A 142 5.91 -16.35 10.95
CA LEU A 142 6.76 -16.28 9.78
C LEU A 142 8.19 -16.69 10.14
N ILE A 143 8.83 -17.43 9.25
CA ILE A 143 10.26 -17.77 9.35
C ILE A 143 10.99 -16.82 8.41
N PHE A 144 11.83 -15.96 8.98
CA PHE A 144 12.54 -14.96 8.20
C PHE A 144 13.67 -15.56 7.38
N ASN A 145 13.85 -15.01 6.18
CA ASN A 145 14.91 -15.34 5.23
C ASN A 145 15.10 -14.16 4.27
N ALA A 146 15.91 -14.32 3.22
CA ALA A 146 16.17 -13.26 2.25
C ALA A 146 14.90 -12.73 1.54
N ASN A 147 13.85 -13.55 1.39
CA ASN A 147 12.61 -13.22 0.68
C ASN A 147 11.45 -12.86 1.61
N ILE A 148 11.58 -13.09 2.91
CA ILE A 148 10.55 -12.87 3.93
C ILE A 148 11.22 -12.22 5.14
N ASN A 149 10.97 -10.93 5.36
CA ASN A 149 11.54 -10.20 6.47
C ASN A 149 10.69 -8.98 6.81
N SER A 150 10.79 -8.46 8.03
CA SER A 150 10.04 -7.28 8.47
C SER A 150 10.61 -5.97 7.93
N ILE A 151 9.75 -4.95 7.80
CA ILE A 151 10.13 -3.55 7.57
C ILE A 151 10.06 -2.77 8.90
N PRO A 152 11.04 -1.90 9.22
CA PRO A 152 10.90 -0.97 10.34
C PRO A 152 9.81 0.08 10.08
N LEU A 153 9.17 0.53 11.17
CA LEU A 153 8.13 1.56 11.14
C LEU A 153 8.70 2.92 11.54
N ALA A 154 8.30 3.96 10.81
CA ALA A 154 8.74 5.32 11.07
C ALA A 154 8.14 5.86 12.38
N ALA A 155 8.98 6.45 13.22
CA ALA A 155 8.53 7.19 14.41
C ALA A 155 8.16 8.64 14.10
N ASN A 156 8.74 9.21 13.03
CA ASN A 156 8.50 10.56 12.56
C ASN A 156 8.40 10.55 11.03
N LEU A 157 7.64 11.47 10.46
CA LEU A 157 7.60 11.65 9.01
C LEU A 157 8.94 12.26 8.52
N PRO A 158 9.50 11.76 7.40
CA PRO A 158 10.62 12.43 6.77
C PRO A 158 10.15 13.75 6.13
N PRO A 159 11.08 14.67 5.80
CA PRO A 159 10.72 15.93 5.18
C PRO A 159 10.05 15.75 3.81
N PRO A 160 9.21 16.70 3.36
CA PRO A 160 8.67 16.69 2.01
C PRO A 160 9.76 16.56 0.92
N ASN A 161 9.38 16.04 -0.24
CA ASN A 161 10.25 15.68 -1.35
C ASN A 161 11.23 14.52 -1.06
N THR A 162 11.04 13.80 0.04
CA THR A 162 11.76 12.54 0.27
C THR A 162 11.34 11.50 -0.77
N ASN A 163 12.32 10.82 -1.37
CA ASN A 163 12.06 9.74 -2.30
C ASN A 163 11.52 8.50 -1.57
N CYS A 164 10.40 8.00 -2.04
CA CYS A 164 9.68 6.89 -1.46
C CYS A 164 9.36 5.86 -2.54
N THR A 165 9.06 4.65 -2.11
CA THR A 165 8.73 3.53 -2.98
C THR A 165 7.42 2.93 -2.54
N ILE A 166 6.56 2.67 -3.51
CA ILE A 166 5.36 1.86 -3.38
C ILE A 166 5.61 0.52 -4.08
N SER A 167 5.01 -0.55 -3.56
CA SER A 167 5.12 -1.88 -4.16
C SER A 167 3.84 -2.68 -3.95
N GLY A 168 3.49 -3.50 -4.95
CA GLY A 168 2.35 -4.38 -4.86
C GLY A 168 1.98 -5.07 -6.18
N TRP A 169 0.88 -5.81 -6.12
CA TRP A 169 0.27 -6.54 -7.24
C TRP A 169 -1.06 -5.94 -7.65
N GLY A 170 -1.34 -4.72 -7.18
CA GLY A 170 -2.55 -3.99 -7.51
C GLY A 170 -2.79 -3.93 -9.00
N LEU A 171 -4.04 -3.62 -9.33
CA LEU A 171 -4.49 -3.42 -10.67
C LEU A 171 -3.50 -2.54 -11.41
N THR A 172 -3.13 -3.06 -12.56
CA THR A 172 -2.42 -2.27 -13.51
C THR A 172 -3.35 -1.17 -14.03
N ASP A 173 -4.68 -1.27 -13.94
CA ASP A 173 -5.56 -0.12 -14.18
C ASP A 173 -6.94 -0.18 -13.55
N PHE A 174 -7.74 0.86 -13.80
CA PHE A 174 -9.09 1.02 -13.27
C PHE A 174 -10.03 -0.18 -13.55
N GLU A 175 -9.83 -0.93 -14.64
CA GLU A 175 -10.54 -2.15 -15.06
C GLU A 175 -9.63 -3.34 -15.43
N GLY A 176 -8.35 -3.30 -15.04
CA GLY A 176 -7.34 -4.27 -15.46
C GLY A 176 -7.28 -5.52 -14.61
N ASP A 177 -6.60 -6.54 -15.11
CA ASP A 177 -6.20 -7.66 -14.26
C ASP A 177 -5.06 -7.23 -13.32
N PRO A 178 -5.07 -7.66 -12.05
CA PRO A 178 -3.93 -7.53 -11.15
C PRO A 178 -2.63 -8.02 -11.82
N SER A 179 -1.50 -7.33 -11.59
CA SER A 179 -0.23 -7.81 -12.12
C SER A 179 0.10 -9.19 -11.55
N PRO A 180 0.41 -10.20 -12.39
CA PRO A 180 0.84 -11.50 -11.89
C PRO A 180 2.26 -11.45 -11.30
N ILE A 181 2.96 -10.32 -11.39
CA ILE A 181 4.32 -10.09 -10.90
C ILE A 181 4.34 -8.85 -10.01
N LEU A 182 5.11 -8.87 -8.92
CA LEU A 182 5.27 -7.73 -8.03
C LEU A 182 5.88 -6.54 -8.79
N LEU A 183 5.22 -5.39 -8.71
CA LEU A 183 5.70 -4.13 -9.29
C LEU A 183 6.12 -3.15 -8.18
N PHE A 184 6.95 -2.18 -8.54
CA PHE A 184 7.27 -1.04 -7.69
C PHE A 184 7.35 0.26 -8.48
N ALA A 185 7.13 1.40 -7.84
CA ALA A 185 7.34 2.72 -8.41
C ALA A 185 7.93 3.70 -7.39
N HIS A 186 8.66 4.69 -7.87
CA HIS A 186 9.20 5.77 -7.06
C HIS A 186 8.27 6.98 -7.07
N VAL A 187 7.92 7.45 -5.88
CA VAL A 187 7.06 8.61 -5.64
C VAL A 187 7.75 9.56 -4.66
N LEU A 188 7.29 10.81 -4.59
CA LEU A 188 7.78 11.76 -3.60
C LEU A 188 6.75 11.90 -2.48
N LEU A 189 7.22 11.92 -1.23
CA LEU A 189 6.40 12.38 -0.12
C LEU A 189 6.10 13.86 -0.32
N LEU A 190 4.82 14.24 -0.33
CA LEU A 190 4.42 15.62 -0.56
C LEU A 190 4.21 16.35 0.77
N SER A 191 4.29 17.68 0.71
CA SER A 191 3.99 18.49 1.88
C SER A 191 2.50 18.43 2.21
N HIS A 192 2.14 18.55 3.49
CA HIS A 192 0.74 18.63 3.89
C HIS A 192 -0.01 19.75 3.17
N GLN A 193 0.64 20.90 2.94
CA GLN A 193 0.06 22.02 2.20
C GLN A 193 -0.24 21.66 0.74
N THR A 194 0.65 20.93 0.07
CA THR A 194 0.43 20.41 -1.29
C THR A 194 -0.76 19.45 -1.31
N CYS A 195 -0.83 18.53 -0.35
CA CYS A 195 -1.97 17.61 -0.24
C CYS A 195 -3.29 18.37 -0.02
N LEU A 196 -3.29 19.43 0.80
CA LEU A 196 -4.47 20.26 1.05
C LEU A 196 -4.91 21.06 -0.18
N GLN A 197 -3.99 21.44 -1.06
CA GLN A 197 -4.36 22.11 -2.32
C GLN A 197 -5.16 21.17 -3.23
N SER A 198 -4.80 19.88 -3.26
CA SER A 198 -5.52 18.86 -4.01
C SER A 198 -6.85 18.48 -3.37
N TYR A 199 -6.89 18.29 -2.04
CA TYR A 199 -8.01 17.63 -1.36
C TYR A 199 -8.84 18.53 -0.44
N ALA A 200 -8.41 19.76 -0.20
CA ALA A 200 -9.08 20.71 0.69
C ALA A 200 -9.50 20.04 2.02
N SER A 201 -10.77 20.13 2.39
CA SER A 201 -11.31 19.59 3.64
C SER A 201 -11.42 18.06 3.69
N TYR A 202 -11.15 17.35 2.59
CA TYR A 202 -11.17 15.88 2.57
C TYR A 202 -9.87 15.26 3.09
N LEU A 203 -8.77 16.03 3.17
CA LEU A 203 -7.54 15.57 3.80
C LEU A 203 -7.62 15.78 5.32
N LEU A 204 -7.87 14.70 6.03
CA LEU A 204 -8.08 14.72 7.48
C LEU A 204 -6.80 14.32 8.24
N GLY A 205 -6.83 14.54 9.56
CA GLY A 205 -5.72 14.23 10.45
C GLY A 205 -5.26 12.76 10.35
N GLY A 206 -3.94 12.56 10.35
CA GLY A 206 -3.33 11.24 10.20
C GLY A 206 -3.31 10.71 8.77
N MET A 207 -3.62 11.54 7.78
CA MET A 207 -3.39 11.27 6.35
C MET A 207 -2.13 11.99 5.87
N ILE A 208 -1.41 11.36 4.94
CA ILE A 208 -0.31 11.95 4.17
C ILE A 208 -0.56 11.65 2.69
N CYS A 209 0.05 12.43 1.79
CA CYS A 209 0.00 12.12 0.38
C CYS A 209 1.40 11.97 -0.21
N ALA A 210 1.50 11.10 -1.21
CA ALA A 210 2.72 10.89 -1.98
C ALA A 210 2.34 10.68 -3.44
N GLY A 211 3.16 11.20 -4.33
CA GLY A 211 2.90 11.09 -5.76
C GLY A 211 4.07 11.62 -6.57
N PHE A 212 4.03 11.34 -7.87
CA PHE A 212 4.90 11.95 -8.86
C PHE A 212 4.16 11.95 -10.20
N PRO A 213 4.36 12.94 -11.08
CA PRO A 213 3.68 12.94 -12.38
C PRO A 213 3.88 11.61 -13.13
N GLY A 214 2.77 10.96 -13.48
CA GLY A 214 2.77 9.65 -14.12
C GLY A 214 3.23 8.49 -13.22
N ARG A 215 3.21 8.64 -11.89
CA ARG A 215 3.49 7.55 -10.93
C ARG A 215 2.63 7.60 -9.67
N ASP A 216 1.94 6.50 -9.39
CA ASP A 216 1.05 6.40 -8.24
C ASP A 216 0.71 4.95 -7.88
N SER A 217 0.21 4.75 -6.66
CA SER A 217 -0.44 3.50 -6.22
C SER A 217 -1.85 3.40 -6.80
N CYS A 218 -2.31 2.18 -7.08
CA CYS A 218 -3.66 1.99 -7.64
C CYS A 218 -4.45 0.91 -6.90
N SER A 219 -5.68 0.65 -7.35
CA SER A 219 -6.58 -0.38 -6.82
C SER A 219 -5.84 -1.69 -6.59
N GLY A 220 -6.07 -2.38 -5.47
CA GLY A 220 -5.39 -3.65 -5.14
C GLY A 220 -4.00 -3.52 -4.52
N ASP A 221 -3.37 -2.33 -4.54
CA ASP A 221 -2.23 -2.01 -3.66
C ASP A 221 -2.70 -1.51 -2.29
N SER A 222 -3.99 -1.26 -2.10
CA SER A 222 -4.61 -0.87 -0.84
C SER A 222 -4.08 -1.67 0.34
N GLY A 223 -3.72 -1.00 1.43
CA GLY A 223 -3.10 -1.62 2.60
C GLY A 223 -1.60 -1.94 2.43
N GLY A 224 -1.05 -1.79 1.23
CA GLY A 224 0.38 -1.93 0.95
C GLY A 224 1.23 -0.79 1.55
N PRO A 225 2.56 -0.98 1.62
CA PRO A 225 3.44 -0.02 2.28
C PRO A 225 3.86 1.14 1.37
N LEU A 226 3.94 2.35 1.94
CA LEU A 226 4.75 3.45 1.42
C LEU A 226 6.06 3.50 2.20
N VAL A 227 7.19 3.28 1.53
CA VAL A 227 8.52 3.13 2.14
C VAL A 227 9.42 4.28 1.72
N CYS A 228 9.95 5.04 2.68
CA CYS A 228 10.94 6.07 2.43
C CYS A 228 12.23 5.72 3.17
N ASN A 229 13.38 5.76 2.49
CA ASN A 229 14.69 5.43 3.07
C ASN A 229 14.72 4.07 3.81
N GLY A 230 14.01 3.06 3.30
CA GLY A 230 13.94 1.72 3.90
C GLY A 230 13.06 1.59 5.14
N ILE A 231 12.26 2.61 5.47
CA ILE A 231 11.34 2.63 6.61
C ILE A 231 9.92 2.88 6.11
N GLN A 232 8.94 2.14 6.61
CA GLN A 232 7.53 2.37 6.25
C GLN A 232 6.99 3.62 6.93
N VAL A 233 6.54 4.58 6.13
CA VAL A 233 5.97 5.85 6.59
C VAL A 233 4.46 5.94 6.37
N GLY A 234 3.92 5.11 5.48
CA GLY A 234 2.51 5.15 5.12
C GLY A 234 1.93 3.78 4.78
N ILE A 235 0.60 3.75 4.70
CA ILE A 235 -0.22 2.61 4.28
C ILE A 235 -1.13 3.11 3.15
N VAL A 236 -1.09 2.48 1.97
CA VAL A 236 -1.95 2.86 0.84
C VAL A 236 -3.41 2.83 1.28
N SER A 237 -4.13 3.94 1.13
CA SER A 237 -5.47 4.10 1.72
C SER A 237 -6.51 4.39 0.64
N TRP A 238 -6.46 5.56 0.00
CA TRP A 238 -7.43 5.96 -1.02
C TRP A 238 -6.82 6.96 -2.01
N GLY A 239 -7.53 7.20 -3.11
CA GLY A 239 -7.20 8.21 -4.12
C GLY A 239 -8.41 8.45 -5.01
N VAL A 240 -8.45 9.61 -5.68
CA VAL A 240 -9.55 9.94 -6.61
C VAL A 240 -9.36 9.19 -7.93
N ARG A 241 -8.13 9.23 -8.45
CA ARG A 241 -7.68 8.54 -9.65
C ARG A 241 -6.21 8.21 -9.50
N CYS A 242 -5.82 7.04 -9.98
CA CYS A 242 -4.41 6.66 -9.97
C CYS A 242 -3.65 7.56 -10.95
N GLY A 243 -2.52 8.12 -10.50
CA GLY A 243 -1.54 8.78 -11.39
C GLY A 243 -1.96 10.16 -11.88
N ASP A 244 -3.02 10.71 -11.31
CA ASP A 244 -3.46 12.07 -11.55
C ASP A 244 -2.46 13.03 -10.87
N PRO A 245 -1.75 13.89 -11.62
CA PRO A 245 -0.83 14.86 -11.04
C PRO A 245 -1.51 15.87 -10.11
N GLU A 246 -2.82 16.12 -10.28
CA GLU A 246 -3.60 17.03 -9.45
C GLU A 246 -4.07 16.36 -8.15
N PHE A 247 -4.27 15.04 -8.15
CA PHE A 247 -4.78 14.27 -7.02
C PHE A 247 -3.82 13.12 -6.64
N PRO A 248 -2.76 13.40 -5.86
CA PRO A 248 -1.78 12.39 -5.47
C PRO A 248 -2.38 11.34 -4.51
N GLY A 249 -1.90 10.10 -4.54
CA GLY A 249 -2.36 9.05 -3.64
C GLY A 249 -2.32 9.43 -2.16
N VAL A 250 -3.33 9.02 -1.39
CA VAL A 250 -3.47 9.29 0.05
C VAL A 250 -3.20 8.01 0.84
N TYR A 251 -2.46 8.18 1.94
CA TYR A 251 -1.97 7.11 2.78
C TYR A 251 -2.28 7.41 4.24
N ALA A 252 -2.56 6.37 5.04
CA ALA A 252 -2.58 6.51 6.49
C ALA A 252 -1.14 6.67 7.01
N SER A 253 -0.90 7.70 7.82
CA SER A 253 0.42 8.06 8.38
C SER A 253 0.87 7.06 9.45
N VAL A 254 1.87 6.23 9.15
CA VAL A 254 2.41 5.27 10.14
C VAL A 254 2.92 5.96 11.41
N PRO A 255 3.70 7.06 11.34
CA PRO A 255 4.14 7.78 12.55
C PRO A 255 2.98 8.22 13.44
N THR A 256 1.85 8.63 12.87
CA THR A 256 0.67 9.06 13.63
C THR A 256 0.07 7.90 14.44
N TYR A 257 0.14 6.67 13.94
CA TYR A 257 -0.46 5.49 14.56
C TYR A 257 0.57 4.53 15.19
N VAL A 258 1.86 4.88 15.23
CA VAL A 258 2.94 3.94 15.58
C VAL A 258 2.81 3.37 17.01
N ASP A 259 2.36 4.19 17.96
CA ASP A 259 2.18 3.73 19.35
C ASP A 259 0.97 2.81 19.50
N TRP A 260 -0.09 3.08 18.73
CA TRP A 260 -1.23 2.17 18.63
C TRP A 260 -0.81 0.83 18.02
N ILE A 261 -0.06 0.86 16.91
CA ILE A 261 0.46 -0.35 16.24
C ILE A 261 1.28 -1.20 17.23
N ARG A 262 2.22 -0.57 17.95
CA ARG A 262 3.06 -1.23 18.96
C ARG A 262 2.24 -1.82 20.11
N THR A 263 1.13 -1.20 20.48
CA THR A 263 0.22 -1.73 21.50
C THR A 263 -0.42 -3.05 21.04
N GLN A 264 -0.84 -3.15 19.77
CA GLN A 264 -1.41 -4.38 19.23
C GLN A 264 -0.37 -5.50 19.10
N GLN A 265 0.88 -5.18 18.76
CA GLN A 265 1.99 -6.16 18.73
C GLN A 265 2.23 -6.79 20.12
N ARG A 266 2.11 -6.00 21.19
CA ARG A 266 2.27 -6.47 22.57
C ARG A 266 1.07 -7.30 23.06
N ARG A 267 -0.16 -6.87 22.75
CA ARG A 267 -1.40 -7.59 23.12
C ARG A 267 -1.43 -9.02 22.62
N SER A 268 -0.83 -9.27 21.45
CA SER A 268 -0.75 -10.60 20.85
C SER A 268 0.40 -11.47 21.40
N SER A 269 1.40 -10.85 22.04
CA SER A 269 2.54 -11.56 22.63
C SER A 269 2.24 -12.10 24.03
N ALA A 270 1.24 -11.54 24.71
CA ALA A 270 0.72 -12.09 25.96
C ALA A 270 -0.02 -13.41 25.68
N SER A 271 0.68 -14.53 25.83
CA SER A 271 0.01 -15.81 26.07
C SER A 271 -0.79 -15.63 27.37
N TYR A 272 -2.09 -15.90 27.35
CA TYR A 272 -2.83 -16.12 28.58
C TYR A 272 -2.15 -17.31 29.28
N ALA A 273 -1.25 -17.03 30.22
CA ALA A 273 -0.85 -18.03 31.19
C ALA A 273 -2.10 -18.28 32.03
N VAL A 274 -2.86 -19.32 31.67
CA VAL A 274 -3.87 -19.87 32.56
C VAL A 274 -3.08 -20.48 33.72
N ILE A 275 -2.88 -19.68 34.77
CA ILE A 275 -2.37 -20.19 36.04
C ILE A 275 -3.50 -21.04 36.59
N TYR A 276 -3.42 -22.36 36.39
CA TYR A 276 -4.21 -23.30 37.16
C TYR A 276 -3.74 -23.19 38.61
N ALA A 277 -4.45 -22.43 39.43
CA ALA A 277 -4.31 -22.50 40.87
C ALA A 277 -4.83 -23.87 41.30
N TYR A 278 -3.92 -24.83 41.48
CA TYR A 278 -4.21 -26.06 42.20
C TYR A 278 -4.48 -25.68 43.66
N ILE A 279 -5.75 -25.55 44.00
CA ILE A 279 -6.18 -25.52 45.40
C ILE A 279 -6.02 -26.95 45.91
N SER A 280 -4.92 -27.21 46.62
CA SER A 280 -4.80 -28.44 47.40
C SER A 280 -5.82 -28.40 48.54
N PRO A 281 -6.62 -29.46 48.76
CA PRO A 281 -7.53 -29.52 49.89
C PRO A 281 -6.74 -30.04 51.11
N PHE A 282 -5.89 -29.20 51.69
CA PHE A 282 -5.45 -29.40 53.08
C PHE A 282 -5.73 -28.12 53.86
N ASN A 283 -6.94 -28.11 54.41
CA ASN A 283 -7.36 -27.25 55.49
C ASN A 283 -6.42 -27.47 56.68
N THR A 284 -5.70 -26.44 57.11
CA THR A 284 -5.94 -25.79 58.41
C THR A 284 -5.02 -24.57 58.57
N GLY A 285 -5.60 -23.37 58.69
CA GLY A 285 -4.97 -22.29 59.44
C GLY A 285 -4.62 -21.00 58.68
N LEU A 286 -5.51 -20.01 58.85
CA LEU A 286 -5.23 -18.58 58.99
C LEU A 286 -4.73 -17.73 57.79
N LEU A 287 -5.43 -16.58 57.68
CA LEU A 287 -5.04 -15.29 57.08
C LEU A 287 -5.29 -15.10 55.58
N CYS A 288 -6.53 -14.70 55.29
CA CYS A 288 -6.86 -13.87 54.14
C CYS A 288 -6.14 -12.52 54.27
N LYS A 289 -5.13 -12.26 53.43
CA LYS A 289 -4.61 -10.92 53.16
C LYS A 289 -4.64 -10.67 51.65
N GLN A 290 -5.52 -9.75 51.28
CA GLN A 290 -5.50 -8.86 50.11
C GLN A 290 -4.58 -9.26 48.95
N ALA A 291 -5.17 -9.73 47.86
CA ALA A 291 -4.52 -9.72 46.55
C ALA A 291 -4.45 -8.27 46.04
N ALA A 292 -3.38 -7.56 46.39
CA ALA A 292 -2.99 -6.33 45.72
C ALA A 292 -2.30 -6.70 44.39
N PHE A 293 -2.84 -6.20 43.28
CA PHE A 293 -2.18 -6.17 41.99
C PHE A 293 -0.89 -5.34 42.12
N GLN A 294 0.27 -5.99 42.09
CA GLN A 294 1.55 -5.31 41.92
C GLN A 294 2.27 -5.88 40.71
N ILE A 295 2.45 -5.02 39.72
CA ILE A 295 3.29 -5.24 38.54
C ILE A 295 4.72 -5.40 39.04
N VAL A 296 5.32 -6.57 38.80
CA VAL A 296 6.71 -6.84 39.16
C VAL A 296 7.62 -6.03 38.24
N GLU A 297 8.20 -4.94 38.76
CA GLU A 297 9.42 -4.37 38.23
C GLU A 297 10.60 -5.30 38.57
N THR A 298 11.33 -5.71 37.53
CA THR A 298 12.59 -6.43 37.65
C THR A 298 13.65 -5.55 38.32
N LYS A 299 14.10 -5.91 39.53
CA LYS A 299 15.41 -5.48 40.04
C LYS A 299 16.37 -6.68 40.06
N THR A 300 17.41 -6.53 39.26
CA THR A 300 18.63 -7.34 39.23
C THR A 300 19.28 -7.40 40.62
N CYS A 301 19.55 -8.61 41.11
CA CYS A 301 20.39 -8.83 42.29
C CYS A 301 21.86 -8.86 41.85
N ILE A 302 22.69 -8.06 42.54
CA ILE A 302 24.16 -8.15 42.52
C ILE A 302 24.54 -9.15 43.62
N ASN A 303 25.35 -10.15 43.28
CA ASN A 303 25.87 -11.15 44.21
C ASN A 303 26.96 -10.55 45.10
N ASN A 304 26.97 -10.93 46.38
CA ASN A 304 28.16 -10.88 47.24
C ASN A 304 29.16 -11.98 46.85
#